data_AF-A0A966USA2-F1
#
_entry.id   AF-A0A966USA2-F1
#
_cell.length_a   1.000
_cell.length_b   1.000
_cell.length_c   1.000
_cell.angle_alpha   90.00
_cell.angle_beta   90.00
_cell.angle_gamma   90.00
#
_symmetry.space_group_name_H-M   'P 1'
#
loop_
_entity.id
_entity.type
_entity.pdbx_description
1 polymer ?
#
loop_
_entity_poly.entity_id
_entity_poly.type
_entity_poly.pdbx_seq_one_letter_code
_entity_poly.pdbx_strand_id
1 'polypeptide(L)'
;MAVKIIAITQPFDMSAEEFIAYTARVSNPSNQNNTLTAPKLLKYLIKNKHWSPFEMVSITMDIETTRDISHQIIRHRSFSFQEFSQRYADPTKDLGFVEREARLQD
;
A
#
# COMPACT_ATOMS: atom_id res chain seq x y z
N MET A 1 2.33 3.65 17.22
CA MET A 1 2.41 3.28 15.78
C MET A 1 2.15 4.53 14.98
N ALA A 2 3.06 4.87 14.07
CA ALA A 2 2.94 6.01 13.16
C ALA A 2 3.05 5.52 11.71
N VAL A 3 2.33 6.17 10.79
CA VAL A 3 2.31 5.80 9.37
C VAL A 3 2.39 7.07 8.53
N LYS A 4 3.26 7.08 7.52
CA LYS A 4 3.42 8.19 6.58
C LYS A 4 3.47 7.67 5.15
N ILE A 5 2.87 8.39 4.22
CA ILE A 5 3.00 8.10 2.78
C ILE A 5 4.34 8.69 2.32
N ILE A 6 5.18 7.87 1.68
CA ILE A 6 6.51 8.27 1.17
C ILE A 6 6.50 8.40 -0.34
N ALA A 7 5.77 7.53 -1.03
CA ALA A 7 5.65 7.59 -2.47
C ALA A 7 4.29 7.06 -2.92
N ILE A 8 3.83 7.54 -4.06
CA ILE A 8 2.67 7.05 -4.79
C ILE A 8 3.01 7.06 -6.27
N THR A 9 2.45 6.13 -7.05
CA THR A 9 2.50 6.23 -8.51
C THR A 9 1.97 7.60 -8.95
N GLN A 10 2.77 8.30 -9.75
CA GLN A 10 2.42 9.60 -10.32
C GLN A 10 2.29 9.47 -11.84
N PRO A 11 1.05 9.28 -12.35
CA PRO A 11 0.76 9.36 -13.77
C PRO A 11 1.02 10.77 -14.32
N PHE A 12 1.30 10.87 -15.63
CA PHE A 12 1.37 12.17 -16.29
C PHE A 12 -0.04 12.78 -16.40
N ASP A 13 -0.18 14.04 -16.00
CA ASP A 13 -1.38 14.87 -16.16
C ASP A 13 -2.69 14.34 -15.52
N MET A 14 -2.61 13.38 -14.59
CA MET A 14 -3.78 12.88 -13.85
C MET A 14 -3.39 12.33 -12.48
N SER A 15 -4.38 12.22 -11.59
CA SER A 15 -4.22 11.55 -10.30
C SER A 15 -4.13 10.03 -10.44
N ALA A 16 -3.61 9.36 -9.40
CA ALA A 16 -3.54 7.90 -9.37
C ALA A 16 -4.94 7.24 -9.48
N GLU A 17 -5.98 7.86 -8.89
CA GLU A 17 -7.35 7.37 -9.00
C GLU A 17 -7.89 7.46 -10.44
N GLU A 18 -7.66 8.61 -11.09
CA GLU A 18 -8.03 8.81 -12.50
C GLU A 18 -7.29 7.82 -13.41
N PHE A 19 -6.04 7.49 -13.07
CA PHE A 19 -5.27 6.50 -13.81
C PHE A 19 -5.83 5.07 -13.69
N ILE A 20 -6.35 4.68 -12.53
CA ILE A 20 -7.07 3.40 -12.38
C ILE A 20 -8.32 3.39 -13.27
N ALA A 21 -9.07 4.50 -13.31
CA ALA A 21 -10.25 4.61 -14.17
C ALA A 21 -9.89 4.63 -15.67
N TYR A 22 -8.80 5.29 -16.04
CA TYR A 22 -8.24 5.33 -17.39
C TYR A 22 -7.83 3.94 -17.86
N THR A 23 -7.06 3.21 -17.05
CA THR A 23 -6.59 1.85 -17.36
C THR A 23 -7.76 0.85 -17.45
N ALA A 24 -8.79 1.01 -16.62
CA ALA A 24 -10.02 0.20 -16.73
C ALA A 24 -10.82 0.43 -18.03
N ARG A 25 -10.59 1.54 -18.74
CA ARG A 25 -11.32 1.92 -19.95
C ARG A 25 -10.48 1.88 -21.23
N VAL A 26 -9.28 1.33 -21.19
CA VAL A 26 -8.43 1.16 -22.40
C VAL A 26 -9.14 0.39 -23.51
N SER A 27 -10.09 -0.48 -23.16
CA SER A 27 -10.93 -1.23 -24.10
C SER A 27 -12.12 -0.43 -24.65
N ASN A 28 -12.38 0.78 -24.15
CA ASN A 28 -13.42 1.69 -24.63
C ASN A 28 -12.84 3.11 -24.87
N PRO A 29 -12.16 3.32 -26.02
CA PRO A 29 -11.46 4.57 -26.33
C PRO A 29 -12.34 5.83 -26.26
N SER A 30 -13.61 5.70 -26.64
CA SER A 30 -14.58 6.81 -26.66
C SER A 30 -14.90 7.39 -25.28
N ASN A 31 -14.72 6.60 -24.22
CA ASN A 31 -15.07 6.96 -22.85
C ASN A 31 -13.83 7.01 -21.92
N GLN A 32 -12.63 6.87 -22.48
CA GLN A 32 -11.40 6.65 -21.73
C GLN A 32 -11.08 7.83 -20.79
N ASN A 33 -11.29 9.06 -21.25
CA ASN A 33 -10.99 10.30 -20.52
C ASN A 33 -12.13 10.82 -19.62
N ASN A 34 -13.19 10.03 -19.38
CA ASN A 34 -14.36 10.48 -18.59
C ASN A 34 -14.11 10.44 -17.07
N THR A 35 -13.57 11.50 -16.50
CA THR A 35 -13.27 11.57 -15.05
C THR A 35 -14.53 11.65 -14.17
N LEU A 36 -15.63 12.20 -14.68
CA LEU A 36 -16.88 12.44 -13.91
C LEU A 36 -17.49 11.17 -13.30
N THR A 37 -17.32 10.03 -13.96
CA THR A 37 -17.91 8.74 -13.54
C THR A 37 -16.90 7.78 -12.91
N ALA A 38 -15.66 8.22 -12.67
CA ALA A 38 -14.59 7.38 -12.13
C ALA A 38 -14.97 6.71 -10.78
N PRO A 39 -15.54 7.41 -9.77
CA PRO A 39 -15.86 6.77 -8.49
C PRO A 39 -16.92 5.66 -8.60
N LYS A 40 -17.91 5.83 -9.50
CA LYS A 40 -18.95 4.82 -9.76
C LYS A 40 -18.34 3.59 -10.45
N LEU A 41 -17.41 3.82 -11.38
CA LEU A 41 -16.69 2.76 -12.06
C LEU A 41 -15.82 1.96 -11.07
N LEU A 42 -15.00 2.62 -10.25
CA LEU A 42 -14.14 1.93 -9.27
C LEU A 42 -14.95 1.04 -8.32
N LYS A 43 -16.09 1.54 -7.80
CA LYS A 43 -17.02 0.73 -6.99
C LYS A 43 -17.55 -0.48 -7.75
N TYR A 44 -17.89 -0.32 -9.03
CA TYR A 44 -18.34 -1.41 -9.87
C TYR A 44 -17.25 -2.48 -10.09
N LEU A 45 -16.00 -2.05 -10.34
CA LEU A 45 -14.86 -2.95 -10.52
C LEU A 45 -14.61 -3.79 -9.26
N ILE A 46 -14.59 -3.15 -8.08
CA ILE A 46 -14.47 -3.82 -6.77
C ILE A 46 -15.58 -4.84 -6.58
N LYS A 47 -16.85 -4.44 -6.82
CA LYS A 47 -18.01 -5.33 -6.67
C LYS A 47 -17.91 -6.59 -7.54
N ASN A 48 -17.36 -6.45 -8.75
CA ASN A 48 -17.18 -7.56 -9.69
C ASN A 48 -15.81 -8.22 -9.62
N LYS A 49 -14.99 -7.90 -8.59
CA LYS A 49 -13.65 -8.46 -8.38
C LYS A 49 -12.71 -8.27 -9.58
N HIS A 50 -12.88 -7.17 -10.33
CA HIS A 50 -11.98 -6.82 -11.43
C HIS A 50 -10.80 -6.01 -10.88
N TRP A 51 -9.76 -6.72 -10.43
CA TRP A 51 -8.64 -6.14 -9.69
C TRP A 51 -7.50 -5.60 -10.55
N SER A 52 -7.35 -6.08 -11.79
CA SER A 52 -6.20 -5.71 -12.64
C SER A 52 -6.01 -4.20 -12.87
N PRO A 53 -7.04 -3.33 -12.94
CA PRO A 53 -6.81 -1.89 -13.00
C PRO A 53 -6.21 -1.30 -11.72
N PHE A 54 -6.52 -1.87 -10.55
CA PHE A 54 -5.98 -1.42 -9.26
C PHE A 54 -4.50 -1.80 -9.07
N GLU A 55 -4.03 -2.81 -9.79
CA GLU A 55 -2.62 -3.23 -9.78
C GLU A 55 -1.70 -2.27 -10.55
N MET A 56 -2.26 -1.30 -11.28
CA MET A 56 -1.51 -0.28 -12.03
C MET A 56 -0.96 0.86 -11.15
N VAL A 57 -1.39 0.93 -9.89
CA VAL A 57 -0.96 1.94 -8.92
C VAL A 57 -0.32 1.26 -7.71
N SER A 58 0.77 1.85 -7.22
CA SER A 58 1.43 1.48 -5.99
C SER A 58 1.57 2.66 -5.04
N ILE A 59 1.68 2.35 -3.75
CA ILE A 59 1.95 3.29 -2.66
C ILE A 59 3.05 2.70 -1.78
N THR A 60 3.99 3.54 -1.37
CA THR A 60 5.01 3.21 -0.38
C THR A 60 4.70 3.97 0.90
N MET A 61 4.59 3.22 2.00
CA MET A 61 4.32 3.77 3.32
C MET A 61 5.50 3.49 4.24
N ASP A 62 5.91 4.50 4.98
CA ASP A 62 6.80 4.36 6.13
C ASP A 62 5.94 4.05 7.36
N ILE A 63 6.26 2.95 8.05
CA ILE A 63 5.52 2.43 9.19
C ILE A 63 6.49 2.27 10.35
N GLU A 64 6.30 3.10 11.37
CA GLU A 64 7.04 3.02 12.63
C GLU A 64 6.20 2.24 13.66
N THR A 65 6.68 1.05 14.02
CA THR A 65 5.97 0.12 14.92
C THR A 65 6.92 -0.80 15.66
N THR A 66 6.39 -1.55 16.64
CA THR A 66 7.16 -2.52 17.43
C THR A 66 7.44 -3.80 16.64
N ARG A 67 8.50 -4.53 17.02
CA ARG A 67 8.99 -5.70 16.26
C ARG A 67 7.96 -6.82 16.10
N ASP A 68 7.16 -7.04 17.12
CA ASP A 68 6.10 -8.05 17.12
C ASP A 68 4.96 -7.70 16.14
N ILE A 69 4.63 -6.41 16.00
CA ILE A 69 3.68 -5.94 14.99
C ILE A 69 4.29 -5.98 13.59
N SER A 70 5.55 -5.58 13.42
CA SER A 70 6.20 -5.65 12.10
C SER A 70 6.31 -7.09 11.60
N HIS A 71 6.54 -8.07 12.49
CA HIS A 71 6.48 -9.50 12.16
C HIS A 71 5.11 -9.99 11.66
N GLN A 72 4.01 -9.36 12.05
CA GLN A 72 2.69 -9.66 11.47
C GLN A 72 2.56 -9.03 10.08
N ILE A 73 3.00 -7.79 9.92
CA ILE A 73 2.92 -7.03 8.66
C ILE A 73 3.70 -7.74 7.54
N ILE A 74 4.90 -8.24 7.80
CA ILE A 74 5.72 -8.92 6.78
C ILE A 74 5.10 -10.23 6.27
N ARG A 75 4.05 -10.76 6.91
CA ARG A 75 3.30 -11.94 6.42
C ARG A 75 2.43 -11.62 5.20
N HIS A 76 2.19 -10.34 4.92
CA HIS A 76 1.47 -9.88 3.73
C HIS A 76 2.38 -9.93 2.49
N ARG A 77 2.53 -11.12 1.92
CA ARG A 77 3.47 -11.43 0.81
C ARG A 77 3.21 -10.68 -0.51
N SER A 78 2.05 -10.05 -0.67
CA SER A 78 1.75 -9.20 -1.84
C SER A 78 2.48 -7.85 -1.80
N PHE A 79 3.04 -7.48 -0.65
CA PHE A 79 3.82 -6.26 -0.50
C PHE A 79 5.32 -6.52 -0.60
N SER A 80 6.05 -5.46 -0.93
CA SER A 80 7.50 -5.40 -0.85
C SER A 80 7.90 -4.62 0.39
N PHE A 81 8.87 -5.13 1.15
CA PHE A 81 9.30 -4.54 2.43
C PHE A 81 10.75 -4.09 2.36
N GLN A 82 11.04 -2.99 3.05
CA GLN A 82 12.38 -2.54 3.37
C GLN A 82 12.43 -2.28 4.88
N GLU A 83 13.36 -2.92 5.58
CA GLU A 83 13.55 -2.78 7.02
C GLU A 83 15.01 -2.42 7.31
N PHE A 84 15.27 -1.71 8.40
CA PHE A 84 16.64 -1.54 8.89
C PHE A 84 17.27 -2.90 9.19
N SER A 85 18.47 -3.11 8.64
CA SER A 85 19.20 -4.35 8.85
C SER A 85 19.88 -4.35 10.22
N GLN A 86 19.48 -5.29 11.07
CA GLN A 86 20.10 -5.52 12.38
C GLN A 86 21.54 -6.05 12.29
N ARG A 87 22.04 -6.38 11.09
CA ARG A 87 23.45 -6.73 10.88
C ARG A 87 24.37 -5.50 10.96
N TYR A 88 23.83 -4.32 10.71
CA TYR A 88 24.60 -3.07 10.58
C TYR A 88 24.19 -2.01 11.61
N ALA A 89 23.12 -2.24 12.39
CA ALA A 89 22.64 -1.36 13.44
C ALA A 89 22.26 -2.17 14.68
N ASP A 90 22.57 -1.66 15.88
CA ASP A 90 22.22 -2.31 17.15
C ASP A 90 20.78 -1.91 17.52
N PRO A 91 19.80 -2.81 17.41
CA PRO A 91 18.40 -2.48 17.64
C PRO A 91 18.11 -1.99 19.06
N THR A 92 18.96 -2.35 20.03
CA THR A 92 18.80 -1.93 21.44
C THR A 92 19.22 -0.49 21.69
N LYS A 93 20.08 0.06 20.83
CA LYS A 93 20.57 1.44 20.92
C LYS A 93 19.94 2.35 19.89
N ASP A 94 19.78 1.85 18.67
CA ASP A 94 19.49 2.66 17.48
C ASP A 94 18.00 2.67 17.11
N LEU A 95 17.21 1.69 17.57
CA LEU A 95 15.85 1.43 17.06
C LEU A 95 14.76 1.40 18.16
N GLY A 96 15.06 1.87 19.37
CA GLY A 96 14.05 2.03 20.44
C GLY A 96 13.35 0.72 20.82
N PHE A 97 14.13 -0.32 21.11
CA PHE A 97 13.59 -1.65 21.45
C PHE A 97 12.64 -1.58 22.65
N VAL A 98 11.43 -2.12 22.48
CA VAL A 98 10.38 -2.14 23.51
C VAL A 98 10.25 -3.54 24.08
N GLU A 99 10.51 -3.67 25.39
CA GLU A 99 10.21 -4.90 26.13
C GLU A 99 8.71 -4.99 26.46
N ARG A 100 8.16 -6.20 26.38
CA ARG A 100 6.77 -6.48 26.74
C ARG A 100 6.74 -7.63 27.74
N GLU A 101 5.82 -7.56 28.70
CA GLU A 101 5.60 -8.67 29.64
C GLU A 101 5.14 -9.92 28.89
N ALA A 102 5.69 -11.06 29.29
CA ALA A 102 5.28 -12.35 28.73
C ALA A 102 3.82 -12.61 29.12
N ARG A 103 2.98 -12.87 28.11
CA ARG A 103 1.58 -13.25 28.32
C ARG A 103 1.46 -14.77 28.31
N LEU A 104 0.68 -15.33 29.24
CA LEU A 104 0.26 -16.73 29.19
C LEU A 104 -0.53 -16.97 27.89
N GLN A 105 -0.24 -18.09 27.22
CA GLN A 105 -1.04 -18.53 26.09
C GLN A 105 -2.44 -18.90 26.59
N ASP A 106 -3.47 -18.23 26.06
CA ASP A 106 -4.87 -18.57 26.26
C ASP A 106 -5.29 -19.84 25.50
#